data_AF-A0A087NHM0-F1
#
_entry.id   AF-A0A087NHM0-F1
#
_cell.length_a   1.000
_cell.length_b   1.000
_cell.length_c   1.000
_cell.angle_alpha   90.00
_cell.angle_beta   90.00
_cell.angle_gamma   90.00
#
_symmetry.space_group_name_H-M   'P 1'
#
loop_
_entity.id
_entity.type
_entity.pdbx_description
1 polymer ?
#
loop_
_entity_poly.entity_id
_entity_poly.type
_entity_poly.pdbx_seq_one_letter_code
_entity_poly.pdbx_strand_id
1 'polypeptide(L)' 'MADDVRAKVASGEYASESEVIRDGLRALRARDRAVEQWLRAEVGPALDAYRADPGSGITLDDMRDDLTQRYEQAVRHD' A
#
# COMPACT_ATOMS: atom_id res chain seq x y z
N MET A 1 -1.95 24.49 0.15
CA MET A 1 -1.63 23.91 -1.19
C MET A 1 -0.80 24.86 -2.05
N ALA A 2 -1.29 26.05 -2.43
CA ALA A 2 -0.47 27.01 -3.18
C ALA A 2 0.77 27.48 -2.38
N ASP A 3 0.63 27.66 -1.07
CA ASP A 3 1.75 27.99 -0.18
C ASP A 3 2.76 26.86 -0.06
N ASP A 4 2.32 25.59 -0.02
CA ASP A 4 3.20 24.42 0.04
C ASP A 4 4.01 24.26 -1.25
N VAL A 5 3.37 24.51 -2.40
CA VAL A 5 4.04 24.52 -3.71
C VAL A 5 5.09 25.64 -3.77
N ARG A 6 4.75 26.85 -3.34
CA ARG A 6 5.69 27.98 -3.25
C ARG A 6 6.86 27.68 -2.32
N ALA A 7 6.60 27.08 -1.15
CA ALA A 7 7.62 26.72 -0.19
C ALA A 7 8.64 25.72 -0.75
N LYS A 8 8.17 24.72 -1.52
CA LYS A 8 9.02 23.73 -2.20
C LYS A 8 9.91 24.32 -3.30
N VAL A 9 9.45 25.36 -3.97
CA VAL A 9 10.28 26.11 -4.94
C VAL A 9 11.26 27.02 -4.20
N ALA A 10 10.79 27.73 -3.16
CA ALA A 10 11.63 28.62 -2.36
C ALA A 10 12.74 27.90 -1.61
N SER A 11 12.54 26.64 -1.22
CA SER A 11 13.59 25.79 -0.63
C SER A 11 14.63 25.30 -1.64
N GLY A 12 14.39 25.47 -2.94
CA GLY A 12 15.24 24.94 -4.01
C GLY A 12 15.06 23.45 -4.29
N GLU A 13 14.08 22.78 -3.67
CA GLU A 13 13.77 21.37 -3.93
C GLU A 13 13.24 21.17 -5.37
N TYR A 14 12.58 22.19 -5.94
CA TYR A 14 12.08 22.20 -7.31
C TYR A 14 12.42 23.52 -8.01
N ALA A 15 12.65 23.47 -9.32
CA ALA A 15 12.98 24.66 -10.12
C ALA A 15 11.74 25.51 -10.46
N SER A 16 10.54 24.94 -10.38
CA SER A 16 9.28 25.65 -10.69
C SER A 16 8.06 24.99 -10.06
N GLU A 17 6.99 25.76 -9.89
CA GLU A 17 5.70 25.25 -9.41
C GLU A 17 5.11 24.19 -10.36
N SER A 18 5.31 24.35 -11.68
CA SER A 18 4.88 23.35 -12.68
C SER A 18 5.63 22.03 -12.56
N GLU A 19 6.85 22.04 -12.02
CA GLU A 19 7.58 20.81 -11.71
C GLU A 19 6.99 20.10 -10.50
N VAL A 20 6.72 20.83 -9.41
CA VAL A 20 6.06 20.29 -8.20
C VAL A 20 4.74 19.61 -8.56
N ILE A 21 3.91 20.27 -9.38
CA ILE A 21 2.61 19.75 -9.78
C ILE A 21 2.77 18.48 -10.65
N ARG A 22 3.68 18.50 -11.63
CA ARG A 22 3.91 17.33 -12.49
C ARG A 22 4.40 16.15 -11.68
N ASP A 23 5.29 16.37 -10.73
CA ASP A 23 5.82 15.31 -9.89
C ASP A 23 4.77 14.74 -8.95
N GLY A 24 3.99 15.61 -8.29
CA GLY A 24 2.84 15.20 -7.48
C GLY A 24 1.84 14.35 -8.27
N LEU A 25 1.53 14.73 -9.51
CA LEU A 25 0.65 13.94 -10.39
C LEU A 25 1.27 12.58 -10.79
N ARG A 26 2.59 12.49 -10.97
CA ARG A 26 3.26 11.20 -11.23
C ARG A 26 3.18 10.29 -10.02
N ALA A 27 3.47 10.82 -8.83
CA ALA A 27 3.39 10.07 -7.58
C ALA A 27 1.97 9.56 -7.32
N LEU A 28 0.96 10.42 -7.51
CA LEU A 28 -0.45 10.04 -7.37
C LEU A 28 -0.82 8.89 -8.32
N ARG A 29 -0.50 9.03 -9.61
CA ARG A 29 -0.78 7.99 -10.60
C ARG A 29 -0.02 6.70 -10.33
N ALA A 30 1.20 6.77 -9.82
CA ALA A 30 1.99 5.60 -9.47
C ALA A 30 1.34 4.84 -8.31
N ARG A 31 0.93 5.55 -7.26
CA ARG A 31 0.18 4.98 -6.13
C ARG A 31 -1.12 4.33 -6.59
N ASP A 32 -1.92 5.04 -7.39
CA ASP A 32 -3.21 4.53 -7.85
C ASP A 32 -3.04 3.28 -8.73
N ARG A 33 -2.02 3.25 -9.61
CA ARG A 33 -1.70 2.03 -10.38
C ARG A 33 -1.24 0.87 -9.50
N ALA A 34 -0.45 1.13 -8.47
CA ALA A 34 0.02 0.09 -7.56
C ALA A 34 -1.16 -0.56 -6.82
N VAL A 35 -2.10 0.25 -6.32
CA VAL A 35 -3.33 -0.23 -5.67
C VAL A 35 -4.18 -1.04 -6.65
N GLU A 36 -4.44 -0.51 -7.85
CA GLU A 36 -5.21 -1.21 -8.88
C GLU A 36 -4.59 -2.55 -9.28
N GLN A 37 -3.26 -2.59 -9.43
CA GLN A 37 -2.55 -3.81 -9.75
C GLN A 37 -2.68 -4.84 -8.64
N TRP A 38 -2.47 -4.44 -7.38
CA TRP A 38 -2.62 -5.31 -6.22
C TRP A 38 -4.05 -5.86 -6.10
N LEU A 39 -5.06 -5.01 -6.27
CA LEU A 39 -6.46 -5.42 -6.24
C LEU A 39 -6.77 -6.47 -7.31
N ARG A 40 -6.28 -6.29 -8.54
CA ARG A 40 -6.54 -7.22 -9.65
C ARG A 40 -5.72 -8.50 -9.57
N ALA A 41 -4.47 -8.41 -9.13
CA ALA A 41 -3.54 -9.52 -9.15
C ALA A 41 -3.64 -10.41 -7.91
N GLU A 42 -4.03 -9.86 -6.76
CA GLU A 42 -4.05 -10.59 -5.50
C GLU A 42 -5.45 -10.67 -4.88
N VAL A 43 -6.09 -9.51 -4.66
CA VAL A 43 -7.36 -9.46 -3.90
C VAL A 43 -8.50 -10.12 -4.66
N GLY A 44 -8.66 -9.82 -5.94
CA GLY A 44 -9.69 -10.42 -6.79
C GLY A 44 -9.58 -11.95 -6.81
N PRO A 45 -8.43 -12.52 -7.20
CA PRO A 45 -8.21 -13.97 -7.19
C PRO A 45 -8.43 -14.61 -5.81
N ALA A 46 -7.96 -13.99 -4.73
CA ALA A 46 -8.18 -14.50 -3.38
C ALA A 46 -9.68 -14.55 -3.00
N LEU A 47 -10.44 -13.52 -3.37
CA LEU A 47 -11.88 -13.48 -3.14
C LEU A 47 -12.63 -14.52 -3.98
N ASP A 48 -12.24 -14.70 -5.25
CA ASP A 48 -12.85 -15.71 -6.12
C ASP A 48 -12.55 -17.13 -5.63
N ALA A 49 -11.33 -17.38 -5.14
CA ALA A 49 -10.96 -18.65 -4.52
C ALA A 49 -11.80 -18.93 -3.25
N TYR A 50 -11.95 -17.93 -2.38
CA TYR A 50 -12.80 -18.06 -1.18
C TYR A 50 -14.27 -18.28 -1.53
N ARG A 51 -14.79 -17.62 -2.58
CA ARG A 51 -16.17 -17.84 -3.05
C ARG A 51 -16.36 -19.25 -3.60
N ALA A 52 -15.34 -19.81 -4.26
CA ALA A 52 -15.38 -21.17 -4.79
C ALA A 52 -15.28 -22.23 -3.66
N ASP A 53 -14.53 -21.94 -2.60
CA ASP A 53 -14.40 -22.79 -1.41
C ASP A 53 -14.52 -21.96 -0.11
N PRO A 54 -15.74 -21.73 0.39
CA PRO A 54 -15.94 -20.96 1.61
C PRO A 54 -15.35 -21.63 2.87
N GLY A 55 -15.09 -22.94 2.82
CA GLY A 55 -14.46 -23.68 3.93
C GLY A 55 -12.97 -23.39 4.08
N SER A 56 -12.34 -22.75 3.09
CA SER A 56 -10.93 -22.34 3.13
C SER A 56 -10.64 -21.18 4.09
N GLY A 57 -11.68 -20.52 4.62
CA GLY A 57 -11.53 -19.45 5.61
C GLY A 57 -11.02 -19.95 6.96
N ILE A 58 -10.27 -19.11 7.65
CA ILE A 58 -9.83 -19.35 9.04
C ILE A 58 -10.61 -18.47 10.01
N THR A 59 -10.70 -18.89 11.28
CA THR A 59 -11.31 -18.04 12.31
C THR A 59 -10.39 -16.88 12.68
N LEU A 60 -10.96 -15.83 13.29
CA LEU A 60 -10.17 -14.70 13.77
C LEU A 60 -9.19 -15.11 14.88
N ASP A 61 -9.54 -16.11 15.68
CA ASP A 61 -8.68 -16.60 16.75
C ASP A 61 -7.50 -17.38 16.16
N ASP A 62 -7.75 -18.30 15.21
CA ASP A 62 -6.68 -19.01 14.49
C ASP A 62 -5.71 -18.04 13.79
N MET A 63 -6.25 -16.97 13.18
CA MET A 63 -5.44 -15.93 12.54
C MET A 63 -4.55 -15.19 13.55
N ARG A 64 -5.09 -14.85 14.73
CA ARG A 64 -4.33 -14.16 15.79
C ARG A 64 -3.24 -15.05 16.37
N ASP A 65 -3.54 -16.33 16.55
CA ASP A 65 -2.58 -17.31 17.05
C ASP A 65 -1.42 -17.49 16.06
N ASP A 66 -1.71 -17.63 14.76
CA ASP A 66 -0.68 -17.69 13.71
C ASP A 66 0.20 -16.44 13.67
N LEU A 67 -0.39 -15.24 13.75
CA LEU A 67 0.37 -13.98 13.78
C LEU A 67 1.28 -13.89 15.02
N THR A 68 0.77 -14.30 16.18
CA THR A 68 1.55 -14.30 17.44
C THR A 68 2.72 -15.28 17.34
N GLN A 69 2.47 -16.49 16.83
CA GLN A 69 3.51 -17.50 16.65
C GLN A 69 4.61 -17.00 15.69
N ARG A 70 4.25 -16.36 14.58
CA ARG A 70 5.22 -15.80 13.63
C ARG A 70 6.04 -14.68 14.25
N TYR A 71 5.41 -13.81 15.05
CA TYR A 71 6.10 -12.75 15.77
C TYR A 71 7.12 -13.32 16.76
N GLU A 72 6.74 -14.32 17.57
CA GLU A 72 7.65 -14.97 18.51
C GLU A 72 8.83 -15.65 17.81
N GLN A 73 8.61 -16.27 16.65
CA GLN A 73 9.68 -16.88 15.85
C GLN A 73 10.65 -15.83 15.30
N ALA A 74 10.14 -14.69 14.82
CA ALA A 74 10.97 -13.60 14.33
C ALA A 74 11.83 -12.98 15.44
N VAL A 75 11.24 -12.76 16.63
CA VAL A 75 11.95 -12.21 17.80
C VAL A 75 12.96 -13.20 18.38
N ARG A 76 12.72 -14.51 18.29
CA ARG A 76 13.66 -15.54 18.79
C ARG A 76 14.87 -15.74 17.88
N HIS A 77 14.82 -15.25 16.64
CA HIS A 77 15.90 -15.36 15.65
C HIS A 77 16.81 -14.12 15.58
N ASP A 78 16.52 -13.08 16.36
CA ASP A 78 17.36 -11.91 16.65
C ASP A 78 18.12 -12.09 17.98
#